data_AF-A0A7K0MVW5-F1
#
_entry.id   AF-A0A7K0MVW5-F1
#
_cell.length_a   1.000
_cell.length_b   1.000
_cell.length_c   1.000
_cell.angle_alpha   90.00
_cell.angle_beta   90.00
_cell.angle_gamma   90.00
#
_symmetry.space_group_name_H-M   'P 1'
#
loop_
_entity.id
_entity.type
_entity.pdbx_description
1 polymer ?
#
loop_
_entity_poly.entity_id
_entity_poly.type
_entity_poly.pdbx_seq_one_letter_code
_entity_poly.pdbx_strand_id
1 'polypeptide(L)' 'CGMVNPKSLATCGIDTDVYTGFAFGMGLERTLMVRHGITDMHDIVEGDLRFTRQFGVGL' A
#
# COMPACT_ATOMS: atom_id res chain seq x y z
N CYS A 1 -0.80 -2.81 -10.33
CA CYS A 1 -1.66 -1.72 -10.82
C CYS A 1 -2.30 -2.15 -12.13
N GLY A 2 -3.38 -1.51 -12.57
CA GLY A 2 -4.03 -1.90 -13.82
C GLY A 2 -5.35 -1.18 -14.06
N MET A 3 -5.92 -1.42 -15.25
CA MET A 3 -7.25 -0.92 -15.59
C MET A 3 -8.30 -1.55 -14.68
N VAL A 4 -9.24 -0.73 -14.23
CA VAL A 4 -10.37 -1.16 -13.41
C VAL A 4 -11.28 -2.04 -14.28
N ASN A 5 -11.72 -3.17 -13.73
CA ASN A 5 -12.63 -4.07 -14.41
C ASN A 5 -13.98 -3.36 -14.71
N PRO A 6 -14.50 -3.37 -15.95
CA PRO A 6 -15.79 -2.77 -16.28
C PRO A 6 -16.94 -3.21 -15.36
N LYS A 7 -16.96 -4.47 -14.90
CA LYS A 7 -17.98 -4.96 -13.95
C LYS A 7 -17.95 -4.21 -12.62
N SER A 8 -16.77 -3.81 -12.15
CA SER A 8 -16.63 -3.02 -10.92
C SER A 8 -17.21 -1.61 -11.10
N LEU A 9 -16.96 -0.97 -12.24
CA LEU A 9 -17.54 0.33 -12.58
C LEU A 9 -19.07 0.24 -12.72
N ALA A 10 -19.58 -0.77 -13.42
CA ALA A 10 -21.01 -1.00 -13.60
C ALA A 10 -21.74 -1.23 -12.26
N THR A 11 -21.10 -1.92 -11.31
CA THR A 11 -21.65 -2.14 -9.96
C THR A 11 -21.77 -0.84 -9.17
N CYS A 12 -20.94 0.17 -9.48
CA CYS A 12 -21.02 1.51 -8.92
C CYS A 12 -21.96 2.45 -9.70
N GLY A 13 -22.69 1.94 -10.70
CA GLY A 13 -23.59 2.73 -11.55
C GLY A 13 -22.86 3.61 -12.57
N ILE A 14 -21.59 3.30 -12.89
CA ILE A 14 -20.79 4.04 -13.87
C ILE A 14 -20.91 3.35 -15.23
N ASP A 15 -21.26 4.13 -16.26
CA ASP A 15 -21.32 3.69 -17.65
C ASP A 15 -19.89 3.45 -18.21
N THR A 16 -19.61 2.21 -18.59
CA THR A 16 -18.28 1.77 -19.04
C THR A 16 -17.98 2.09 -20.50
N ASP A 17 -18.98 2.50 -21.29
CA ASP A 17 -18.76 2.94 -22.68
C ASP A 17 -18.28 4.39 -22.74
N VAL A 18 -18.59 5.17 -21.70
CA VAL A 18 -18.17 6.57 -21.55
C VAL A 18 -16.94 6.70 -20.65
N TYR A 19 -16.86 5.89 -19.59
CA TYR A 19 -15.83 6.02 -18.56
C TYR A 19 -14.97 4.77 -18.41
N THR A 20 -13.66 4.98 -18.28
CA THR A 20 -12.67 3.97 -17.90
C THR A 20 -11.90 4.42 -16.67
N GLY A 21 -11.24 3.49 -15.97
CA GLY A 21 -10.49 3.81 -14.76
C GLY A 21 -9.22 2.98 -14.62
N PHE A 22 -8.28 3.47 -13.80
CA PHE A 22 -7.06 2.77 -13.42
C PHE A 22 -6.93 2.76 -11.90
N ALA A 23 -6.42 1.67 -11.35
CA ALA A 23 -6.19 1.52 -9.92
C ALA A 23 -4.82 0.91 -9.61
N PHE A 24 -4.26 1.29 -8.47
CA PHE A 24 -3.04 0.71 -7.94
C PHE A 24 -3.12 0.59 -6.42
N GLY A 25 -2.27 -0.26 -5.86
CA GLY A 25 -2.11 -0.45 -4.43
C GLY A 25 -0.65 -0.78 -4.13
N MET A 26 -0.19 -0.35 -2.96
CA MET A 26 1.15 -0.61 -2.48
C MET A 26 1.07 -0.97 -1.00
N GLY A 27 1.82 -2.00 -0.58
CA GLY A 27 1.97 -2.35 0.83
C GLY A 27 3.05 -1.51 1.46
N LEU A 28 2.72 -0.76 2.52
CA LEU A 28 3.68 0.12 3.19
C LEU A 28 4.78 -0.67 3.87
N GLU A 29 4.45 -1.76 4.55
CA GLU A 29 5.39 -2.64 5.26
C GLU A 29 6.39 -3.24 4.28
N ARG A 30 5.90 -3.77 3.15
CA ARG A 30 6.79 -4.34 2.13
C ARG A 30 7.72 -3.29 1.52
N THR A 31 7.22 -2.08 1.34
CA THR A 31 8.02 -0.96 0.82
C THR A 31 9.08 -0.54 1.84
N LEU A 32 8.72 -0.48 3.12
CA LEU A 32 9.63 -0.17 4.22
C LEU A 32 10.74 -1.23 4.32
N MET A 33 10.38 -2.51 4.24
CA MET A 33 11.34 -3.63 4.27
C MET A 33 12.36 -3.54 3.15
N VAL A 34 11.91 -3.34 1.90
CA VAL A 34 12.83 -3.23 0.75
C VAL A 34 13.69 -1.98 0.84
N ARG A 35 13.11 -0.84 1.27
CA ARG A 35 13.82 0.44 1.33
C ARG A 35 14.89 0.46 2.44
N HIS A 36 14.61 -0.17 3.57
CA HIS A 36 15.48 -0.13 4.76
C HIS A 36 16.21 -1.45 5.03
N GLY A 37 16.05 -2.45 4.17
CA GLY A 37 16.71 -3.75 4.32
C GLY A 37 16.22 -4.55 5.53
N ILE A 38 14.99 -4.31 5.99
CA ILE A 38 14.40 -5.05 7.13
C ILE A 38 14.06 -6.45 6.65
N THR A 39 14.62 -7.46 7.31
CA THR A 39 14.47 -8.87 6.92
C THR A 39 13.28 -9.55 7.56
N ASP A 40 12.76 -9.01 8.67
CA ASP A 40 11.62 -9.57 9.41
C ASP A 40 10.51 -8.54 9.57
N MET A 41 9.27 -8.93 9.25
CA MET A 41 8.11 -8.06 9.41
C MET A 41 7.74 -7.85 10.89
N HIS A 42 8.11 -8.77 11.78
CA HIS A 42 7.81 -8.67 13.22
C HIS A 42 8.43 -7.43 13.86
N ASP A 43 9.62 -7.03 13.40
CA ASP A 43 10.29 -5.79 13.83
C ASP A 43 9.39 -4.55 13.66
N ILE A 44 8.49 -4.56 12.68
CA ILE A 44 7.57 -3.44 12.36
C ILE A 44 6.34 -3.45 13.28
N VAL A 45 5.85 -4.62 13.70
CA VAL A 45 4.51 -4.77 14.32
C VAL A 45 4.50 -5.07 15.82
N GLU A 46 5.61 -5.56 16.38
CA GLU A 46 5.69 -5.96 17.80
C GLU A 46 5.78 -4.77 18.78
N GLY A 47 6.05 -3.56 18.27
CA GLY A 47 6.09 -2.34 19.09
C GLY A 47 7.37 -2.17 19.90
N ASP A 48 8.48 -2.78 19.48
CA ASP A 48 9.79 -2.61 20.13
C ASP A 48 10.34 -1.19 19.93
N LEU A 49 10.64 -0.50 21.04
CA LEU A 49 11.25 0.83 21.02
C LEU A 49 12.61 0.84 20.29
N ARG A 50 13.36 -0.26 20.26
CA ARG A 50 14.65 -0.36 19.57
C ARG A 50 14.50 -0.20 18.06
N PHE A 51 13.41 -0.71 17.49
CA PHE A 51 13.08 -0.53 16.07
C PHE A 51 12.74 0.93 15.79
N THR A 52 11.74 1.49 16.49
CA THR A 52 11.24 2.85 16.23
C THR A 52 12.29 3.93 16.48
N ARG A 53 13.21 3.74 17.44
CA ARG A 53 14.32 4.68 17.72
C ARG A 53 15.21 4.96 16.51
N GLN A 54 15.34 4.01 15.58
CA GLN A 54 16.17 4.18 14.39
C GLN A 54 15.60 5.23 13.42
N PHE A 55 14.30 5.54 13.53
CA PHE A 55 13.59 6.47 12.65
C PHE A 55 13.42 7.88 13.24
N GLY A 56 13.86 8.11 14.49
CA GLY A 56 13.82 9.42 15.14
C GLY A 56 12.40 9.87 15.55
N VAL A 57 12.24 11.18 15.80
CA VAL A 57 10.99 11.79 16.32
C VAL A 57 10.01 12.29 15.25
N GLY A 58 10.37 12.15 13.96
CA GLY A 58 9.48 12.48 12.84
C GLY A 58 9.19 13.98 12.66
N LEU A 59 10.20 14.85 12.80
CA LEU A 59 10.13 16.30 12.55
C LEU A 59 10.68 16.67 11.18
#